data_AF-A0A8S9WIH6-F1
#
_entry.id   AF-A0A8S9WIH6-F1
#
_cell.length_a   1.000
_cell.length_b   1.000
_cell.length_c   1.000
_cell.angle_alpha   90.00
_cell.angle_beta   90.00
_cell.angle_gamma   90.00
#
_symmetry.space_group_name_H-M   'P 1'
#
loop_
_entity.id
_entity.type
_entity.pdbx_description
1 polymer ?
#
loop_
_entity_poly.entity_id
_entity_poly.type
_entity_poly.pdbx_seq_one_letter_code
_entity_poly.pdbx_strand_id
1 'polypeptide(L)'
;MRKIFSRTEKEYKQCIILRADLKLSKGKAAAQAAHASILSYDLATMRDRKEWKEQGQKKVVLKVNTLDEIYNLKYESEKFDLPVAIVEDAGLTEIPPGTVTAIGIGP
;
A
#
# COMPACT_ATOMS: atom_id res chain seq x y z
N MET A 1 9.79 21.78 12.67
CA MET A 1 9.73 22.70 11.52
C MET A 1 8.72 22.14 10.52
N ARG A 2 7.54 22.76 10.37
CA ARG A 2 6.63 22.42 9.26
C ARG A 2 7.18 23.11 8.02
N LYS A 3 7.69 22.36 7.04
CA LYS A 3 8.01 22.91 5.72
C LYS A 3 6.71 23.48 5.14
N ILE A 4 6.73 24.76 4.83
CA ILE A 4 5.67 25.41 4.07
C ILE A 4 5.86 24.92 2.64
N PHE A 5 5.05 23.96 2.21
CA PHE A 5 5.07 23.49 0.82
C PHE A 5 4.59 24.62 -0.09
N SER A 6 5.43 25.00 -1.06
CA SER A 6 4.99 25.87 -2.14
C SER A 6 3.91 25.14 -2.95
N ARG A 7 2.93 25.88 -3.47
CA ARG A 7 1.77 25.36 -4.22
C ARG A 7 2.12 24.61 -5.52
N THR A 8 3.40 24.40 -5.82
CA THR A 8 3.94 23.78 -7.04
C THR A 8 4.69 22.45 -6.81
N GLU A 9 4.87 21.99 -5.57
CA GLU A 9 5.47 20.68 -5.31
C GLU A 9 4.40 19.57 -5.30
N LYS A 10 4.62 18.50 -6.07
CA LYS A 10 3.78 17.30 -6.11
C LYS A 10 3.77 16.65 -4.71
N GLU A 11 2.60 16.51 -4.08
CA GLU A 11 2.47 15.84 -2.78
C GLU A 11 2.43 14.31 -2.99
N TYR A 12 3.27 13.56 -2.28
CA TYR A 12 3.32 12.10 -2.34
C TYR A 12 2.63 11.45 -1.14
N LYS A 13 2.00 10.30 -1.39
CA LYS A 13 1.46 9.44 -0.33
C LYS A 13 1.42 8.00 -0.81
N GLN A 14 1.64 7.08 0.12
CA GLN A 14 1.38 5.67 -0.13
C GLN A 14 0.09 5.26 0.59
N CYS A 15 -0.82 4.63 -0.13
CA CYS A 15 -2.04 4.05 0.42
C CYS A 15 -1.82 2.55 0.63
N ILE A 16 -2.11 2.08 1.84
CA ILE A 16 -2.00 0.67 2.22
C ILE A 16 -3.39 0.20 2.61
N ILE A 17 -3.94 -0.77 1.91
CA ILE A 17 -5.32 -1.22 2.11
C ILE A 17 -5.31 -2.68 2.53
N LEU A 18 -5.90 -2.96 3.69
CA LEU A 18 -5.99 -4.30 4.28
C LEU A 18 -7.40 -4.87 4.11
N ARG A 19 -7.49 -6.19 3.93
CA ARG A 19 -8.76 -6.92 4.01
C ARG A 19 -9.21 -7.12 5.45
N ALA A 20 -10.22 -6.35 5.87
CA ALA A 20 -10.76 -6.41 7.23
C ALA A 20 -11.61 -7.67 7.48
N ASP A 21 -12.17 -8.26 6.42
CA ASP A 21 -12.99 -9.46 6.48
C ASP A 21 -12.21 -10.71 6.90
N LEU A 22 -10.89 -10.73 6.69
CA LEU A 22 -9.99 -11.80 7.12
C LEU A 22 -9.75 -11.85 8.64
N LYS A 23 -10.17 -10.81 9.39
CA LYS A 23 -10.04 -10.74 10.86
C LYS A 23 -8.65 -11.09 11.40
N LEU A 24 -7.60 -10.69 10.68
CA LEU A 24 -6.21 -10.95 11.04
C LEU A 24 -5.89 -10.41 12.44
N SER A 25 -5.03 -11.12 13.17
CA SER A 25 -4.43 -10.58 14.38
C SER A 25 -3.72 -9.24 14.12
N LYS A 26 -3.64 -8.37 15.13
CA LYS A 26 -3.02 -7.04 14.98
C LYS A 26 -1.58 -7.11 14.46
N GLY A 27 -0.82 -8.10 14.94
CA GLY A 27 0.56 -8.33 14.51
C GLY A 27 0.63 -8.78 13.05
N LYS A 28 -0.24 -9.70 12.62
CA LYS A 28 -0.30 -10.15 11.24
C LYS A 28 -0.72 -9.02 10.30
N ALA A 29 -1.73 -8.23 10.67
CA ALA A 29 -2.15 -7.06 9.91
C ALA A 29 -1.01 -6.03 9.73
N ALA A 30 -0.22 -5.79 10.78
CA ALA A 30 0.95 -4.93 10.71
C ALA A 30 2.03 -5.47 9.75
N ALA A 31 2.30 -6.77 9.79
CA ALA A 31 3.24 -7.42 8.87
C ALA A 31 2.77 -7.31 7.41
N GLN A 32 1.49 -7.58 7.14
CA GLN A 32 0.94 -7.47 5.78
C GLN A 32 0.95 -6.03 5.27
N ALA A 33 0.70 -5.04 6.15
CA ALA A 33 0.84 -3.63 5.79
C ALA A 33 2.29 -3.25 5.44
N ALA A 34 3.27 -3.79 6.18
CA ALA A 34 4.69 -3.57 5.90
C ALA A 34 5.11 -4.18 4.55
N HIS A 35 4.64 -5.40 4.24
CA HIS A 35 4.87 -6.03 2.93
C HIS A 35 4.27 -5.17 1.80
N ALA A 36 3.02 -4.74 1.93
CA ALA A 36 2.36 -3.88 0.94
C ALA A 36 3.14 -2.58 0.70
N SER A 37 3.67 -1.98 1.78
CA SER A 37 4.46 -0.76 1.72
C SER A 37 5.75 -0.94 0.92
N ILE A 38 6.52 -2.00 1.17
CA ILE A 38 7.79 -2.21 0.47
C ILE A 38 7.57 -2.63 -0.99
N LEU A 39 6.64 -3.54 -1.25
CA LEU A 39 6.40 -4.04 -2.61
C LEU A 39 5.94 -2.93 -3.56
N SER A 40 4.99 -2.08 -3.14
CA SER A 40 4.54 -0.95 -3.99
C SER A 40 5.61 0.13 -4.13
N TYR A 41 6.38 0.40 -3.08
CA TYR A 41 7.56 1.28 -3.14
C TYR A 41 8.59 0.76 -4.15
N ASP A 42 8.82 -0.55 -4.23
CA ASP A 42 9.78 -1.17 -5.14
C ASP A 42 9.35 -1.15 -6.62
N LEU A 43 8.10 -0.78 -6.91
CA LEU A 43 7.60 -0.55 -8.25
C LEU A 43 7.65 0.93 -8.67
N ALA A 44 7.82 1.85 -7.72
CA ALA A 44 7.87 3.28 -8.00
C ALA A 44 9.18 3.71 -8.67
N THR A 45 9.19 4.86 -9.35
CA THR A 45 10.42 5.38 -9.95
C THR A 45 11.41 5.83 -8.87
N MET A 46 12.71 5.85 -9.20
CA MET A 46 13.74 6.35 -8.27
C MET A 46 13.47 7.80 -7.83
N ARG A 47 12.87 8.62 -8.70
CA ARG A 47 12.49 10.00 -8.40
C ARG A 47 11.34 10.05 -7.39
N ASP A 48 10.24 9.36 -7.65
CA ASP A 48 9.06 9.36 -6.77
C ASP A 48 9.42 8.81 -5.39
N ARG A 49 10.24 7.75 -5.32
CA ARG A 49 10.76 7.19 -4.06
C ARG A 49 11.54 8.23 -3.24
N LYS A 50 12.39 9.01 -3.91
CA LYS A 50 13.21 10.04 -3.27
C LYS A 50 12.33 11.19 -2.76
N GLU A 51 11.46 11.73 -3.62
CA GLU A 51 10.58 12.85 -3.28
C GLU A 51 9.62 12.46 -2.14
N TRP A 52 9.00 11.28 -2.18
CA TRP A 52 8.17 10.77 -1.08
C TRP A 52 8.92 10.65 0.24
N LYS A 53 10.15 10.13 0.22
CA LYS A 53 11.00 10.04 1.42
C LYS A 53 11.35 11.43 1.98
N GLU A 54 11.70 12.38 1.12
CA GLU A 54 11.98 13.78 1.50
C GLU A 54 10.75 14.50 2.06
N GLN A 55 9.54 14.07 1.67
CA GLN A 55 8.25 14.52 2.19
C GLN A 55 7.80 13.77 3.46
N GLY A 56 8.66 12.96 4.06
CA GLY A 56 8.35 12.27 5.31
C GLY A 56 7.55 10.98 5.12
N GLN A 57 7.61 10.38 3.93
CA GLN A 57 7.15 9.02 3.64
C GLN A 57 5.71 8.73 4.10
N LYS A 58 4.80 9.67 3.82
CA LYS A 58 3.39 9.64 4.23
C LYS A 58 2.72 8.33 3.82
N LYS A 59 2.09 7.67 4.80
CA LYS A 59 1.31 6.44 4.61
C LYS A 59 -0.10 6.65 5.12
N VAL A 60 -1.09 6.16 4.37
CA VAL A 60 -2.49 6.15 4.79
C VAL A 60 -2.97 4.71 4.77
N VAL A 61 -3.32 4.18 5.94
CA VAL A 61 -3.81 2.81 6.08
C VAL A 61 -5.34 2.82 6.02
N LEU A 62 -5.90 2.03 5.11
CA LEU A 62 -7.33 1.89 4.86
C LEU A 62 -7.74 0.42 4.92
N LYS A 63 -9.03 0.16 4.76
CA LYS A 63 -9.58 -1.19 4.74
C LYS A 63 -10.64 -1.38 3.65
N VAL A 64 -10.73 -2.60 3.15
CA VAL A 64 -11.84 -3.11 2.32
C VAL A 64 -12.41 -4.35 2.99
N ASN A 65 -13.59 -4.80 2.56
CA ASN A 65 -14.27 -5.96 3.15
C ASN A 65 -14.36 -7.16 2.19
N THR A 66 -13.83 -7.03 0.97
CA THR A 66 -13.86 -8.10 -0.04
C THR A 66 -12.56 -8.18 -0.83
N LEU A 67 -12.34 -9.33 -1.46
CA LEU A 67 -11.25 -9.54 -2.41
C LEU A 67 -11.46 -8.74 -3.71
N ASP A 68 -12.70 -8.66 -4.19
CA ASP A 68 -13.02 -7.95 -5.43
C ASP A 68 -12.71 -6.45 -5.33
N GLU A 69 -12.93 -5.84 -4.16
CA GLU A 69 -12.50 -4.45 -3.92
C GLU A 69 -10.98 -4.26 -4.07
N ILE A 70 -10.15 -5.24 -3.67
CA ILE A 70 -8.69 -5.18 -3.89
C ILE A 70 -8.37 -5.17 -5.38
N TYR A 71 -8.99 -6.07 -6.16
CA TYR A 71 -8.73 -6.15 -7.60
C TYR A 71 -9.27 -4.93 -8.36
N ASN A 72 -10.42 -4.39 -7.95
CA ASN A 72 -10.94 -3.14 -8.51
C ASN A 72 -9.99 -1.97 -8.23
N LEU A 73 -9.47 -1.85 -6.99
CA LEU A 73 -8.48 -0.84 -6.65
C LEU A 73 -7.20 -0.98 -7.49
N LYS A 74 -6.73 -2.21 -7.69
CA LYS A 74 -5.58 -2.49 -8.56
C LYS A 74 -5.84 -1.99 -9.98
N TYR A 75 -6.95 -2.44 -10.58
CA TYR A 75 -7.31 -2.09 -11.95
C TYR A 75 -7.44 -0.56 -12.15
N GLU A 76 -8.14 0.13 -11.25
CA GLU A 76 -8.28 1.58 -11.35
C GLU A 76 -6.94 2.30 -11.15
N SER A 77 -6.08 1.83 -10.24
CA SER A 77 -4.79 2.47 -9.97
C SER A 77 -3.78 2.28 -11.10
N GLU A 78 -3.79 1.10 -11.75
CA GLU A 78 -2.95 0.81 -12.92
C GLU A 78 -3.31 1.70 -14.12
N LYS A 79 -4.58 2.11 -14.29
CA LYS A 79 -4.97 3.07 -15.34
C LYS A 79 -4.32 4.44 -15.19
N PHE A 80 -3.91 4.80 -13.99
CA PHE A 80 -3.23 6.07 -13.70
C PHE A 80 -1.71 5.91 -13.59
N ASP A 81 -1.16 4.78 -14.05
CA ASP A 81 0.27 4.45 -13.97
C ASP A 81 0.84 4.54 -12.54
N LEU A 82 0.00 4.25 -11.53
CA LEU A 82 0.45 4.23 -10.15
C LEU A 82 1.21 2.95 -9.84
N PRO A 83 2.26 3.01 -8.99
CA PRO A 83 2.90 1.80 -8.45
C PRO A 83 1.90 1.02 -7.59
N VAL A 84 1.66 -0.25 -7.92
CA VAL A 84 0.65 -1.08 -7.24
C VAL A 84 1.18 -2.48 -6.98
N ALA A 85 1.05 -2.96 -5.74
CA ALA A 85 1.42 -4.32 -5.38
C ALA A 85 0.36 -4.98 -4.50
N ILE A 86 -0.05 -6.19 -4.88
CA ILE A 86 -0.88 -7.07 -4.04
C ILE A 86 0.03 -7.91 -3.14
N VAL A 87 -0.42 -8.12 -1.91
CA VAL A 87 0.23 -9.00 -0.94
C VAL A 87 -0.56 -10.28 -0.79
N GLU A 88 0.12 -11.40 -0.97
CA GLU A 88 -0.37 -12.74 -0.69
C GLU A 88 0.37 -13.34 0.50
N ASP A 89 -0.37 -13.98 1.40
CA ASP A 89 0.25 -14.67 2.52
C ASP A 89 0.88 -15.99 2.04
N ALA A 90 2.20 -16.11 2.19
CA ALA A 90 2.94 -17.33 1.82
C ALA A 90 2.58 -18.56 2.67
N GLY A 91 1.66 -18.45 3.62
CA GLY A 91 1.08 -19.61 4.31
C GLY A 91 1.77 -19.97 5.63
N LEU A 92 2.36 -19.00 6.32
CA LEU A 92 3.06 -19.24 7.59
C LEU A 92 2.15 -19.13 8.84
N THR A 93 0.83 -18.89 8.68
CA THR A 93 -0.09 -18.54 9.80
C THR A 93 -1.59 -18.75 9.49
N GLU A 94 -2.46 -18.36 10.44
CA GLU A 94 -3.90 -17.98 10.49
C GLU A 94 -4.85 -18.13 9.27
N ILE A 95 -4.39 -18.11 8.02
CA ILE A 95 -5.22 -18.16 6.79
C ILE A 95 -4.58 -19.07 5.73
N PRO A 96 -5.33 -19.56 4.73
CA PRO A 96 -4.77 -20.40 3.68
C PRO A 96 -3.62 -19.71 2.92
N PRO A 97 -2.56 -20.46 2.55
CA PRO A 97 -1.52 -19.95 1.65
C PRO A 97 -2.10 -19.40 0.35
N GLY A 98 -1.52 -18.31 -0.17
CA GLY A 98 -2.00 -17.63 -1.37
C GLY A 98 -3.20 -16.70 -1.13
N THR A 99 -3.66 -16.57 0.12
CA THR A 99 -4.72 -15.59 0.42
C THR A 99 -4.20 -14.17 0.23
N VAL A 100 -4.85 -13.41 -0.66
CA VAL A 100 -4.61 -11.97 -0.80
C VAL A 100 -5.07 -11.26 0.47
N THR A 101 -4.15 -10.55 1.14
CA THR A 101 -4.40 -9.87 2.42
C THR A 101 -4.41 -8.35 2.32
N ALA A 102 -3.65 -7.79 1.39
CA ALA A 102 -3.44 -6.35 1.30
C ALA A 102 -3.09 -5.90 -0.12
N ILE A 103 -3.17 -4.59 -0.35
CA ILE A 103 -2.64 -3.91 -1.54
C ILE A 103 -1.94 -2.62 -1.12
N GLY A 104 -0.77 -2.35 -1.71
CA GLY A 104 -0.08 -1.07 -1.62
C GLY A 104 -0.24 -0.30 -2.94
N ILE A 105 -0.51 1.00 -2.85
CA ILE A 105 -0.67 1.91 -3.99
C ILE A 105 0.18 3.17 -3.73
N GLY A 106 0.96 3.59 -4.72
CA GLY A 106 1.96 4.65 -4.59
C GLY A 106 3.32 4.13 -4.09
N PRO A 107 4.25 5.01 -3.68
CA PRO A 107 4.02 6.41 -3.32
C PRO A 107 3.71 7.39 -4.46
#